data_AF-A0A0N5C827-F1
#
_entry.id   AF-A0A0N5C827-F1
#
_cell.length_a   1.000
_cell.length_b   1.000
_cell.length_c   1.000
_cell.angle_alpha   90.00
_cell.angle_beta   90.00
_cell.angle_gamma   90.00
#
_symmetry.space_group_name_H-M   'P 1'
#
loop_
_entity.id
_entity.type
_entity.pdbx_description
1 polymer ?
#
loop_
_entity_poly.entity_id
_entity_poly.type
_entity_poly.pdbx_seq_one_letter_code
_entity_poly.pdbx_strand_id
1 'polypeptide(L)'
;MSSGFLFNSNDATNNSIRPPYYDDQKYKGSEIYSPNRRSIETIYVSTDEIKESLKPGDILEFKYTLFNHFAIFLGIYNNAYILVHFRVVGPSPCIKHDVFIESMKSHKKVRINNMYDHDLKRRIRSADEIRKLALEKLVDHKAYNIITYNCKDFVKDLKYY
;
A
#
# COMPACT_ATOMS: atom_id res chain seq x y z
N MET A 1 36.53 0.84 -0.93
CA MET A 1 35.25 1.08 -0.21
C MET A 1 34.15 1.06 -1.26
N SER A 2 33.40 -0.05 -1.35
CA SER A 2 32.39 -0.27 -2.40
C SER A 2 31.02 -0.20 -1.75
N SER A 3 30.33 0.93 -1.88
CA SER A 3 28.95 1.14 -1.43
C SER A 3 27.98 0.90 -2.59
N GLY A 4 27.91 -0.35 -3.04
CA GLY A 4 26.91 -0.81 -4.00
C GLY A 4 25.65 -1.29 -3.29
N PHE A 5 24.82 -0.37 -2.78
CA PHE A 5 23.42 -0.69 -2.42
C PHE A 5 22.61 -0.83 -3.72
N LEU A 6 22.82 -1.95 -4.42
CA LEU A 6 22.05 -2.29 -5.60
C LEU A 6 20.82 -3.09 -5.17
N PHE A 7 19.71 -2.36 -5.04
CA PHE A 7 18.39 -2.92 -5.23
C PHE A 7 18.42 -3.80 -6.49
N ASN A 8 18.22 -5.10 -6.32
CA ASN A 8 18.23 -6.05 -7.42
C ASN A 8 17.06 -5.70 -8.35
N SER A 9 17.36 -5.00 -9.45
CA SER A 9 16.39 -4.33 -10.33
C SER A 9 15.88 -5.21 -11.47
N ASN A 10 15.91 -6.53 -11.31
CA ASN A 10 15.55 -7.47 -12.37
C ASN A 10 14.03 -7.64 -12.62
N ASP A 11 13.23 -6.60 -12.38
CA ASP A 11 11.78 -6.67 -12.61
C ASP A 11 11.22 -5.29 -13.02
N ALA A 12 11.82 -4.72 -14.07
CA ALA A 12 11.42 -3.46 -14.67
C ALA A 12 10.34 -3.66 -15.75
N THR A 13 9.21 -4.28 -15.39
CA THR A 13 7.98 -4.07 -16.15
C THR A 13 7.22 -2.90 -15.52
N ASN A 14 7.27 -1.76 -16.20
CA ASN A 14 6.73 -0.45 -15.80
C ASN A 14 5.18 -0.38 -15.80
N ASN A 15 4.47 -1.48 -15.57
CA ASN A 15 3.02 -1.51 -15.71
C ASN A 15 2.35 -1.78 -14.36
N SER A 16 1.97 -0.70 -13.67
CA SER A 16 1.00 -0.80 -12.57
C SER A 16 -0.22 -1.57 -13.03
N ILE A 17 -0.62 -2.56 -12.24
CA ILE A 17 -1.83 -3.34 -12.49
C ILE A 17 -3.02 -2.39 -12.36
N ARG A 18 -3.97 -2.47 -13.28
CA ARG A 18 -5.24 -1.73 -13.21
C ARG A 18 -6.39 -2.73 -13.15
N PRO A 19 -6.70 -3.29 -11.97
CA PRO A 19 -7.78 -4.26 -11.85
C PRO A 19 -9.11 -3.61 -12.27
N PRO A 20 -9.85 -4.18 -13.24
CA PRO A 20 -11.17 -3.69 -13.59
C PRO A 20 -12.22 -4.01 -12.51
N TYR A 21 -11.94 -5.00 -11.66
CA TYR A 21 -12.74 -5.40 -10.51
C TYR A 21 -11.84 -6.08 -9.48
N TYR A 22 -12.37 -6.28 -8.26
CA TYR A 22 -11.76 -7.06 -7.20
C TYR A 22 -12.67 -8.23 -6.83
N ASP A 23 -12.08 -9.35 -6.43
CA ASP A 23 -12.80 -10.47 -5.83
C ASP A 23 -13.15 -10.13 -4.39
N ASP A 24 -14.37 -9.64 -4.19
CA ASP A 24 -14.89 -9.23 -2.91
C ASP A 24 -15.74 -10.30 -2.22
N GLN A 25 -15.81 -11.54 -2.76
CA GLN A 25 -16.65 -12.61 -2.19
C GLN A 25 -16.30 -12.95 -0.73
N LYS A 26 -15.05 -12.73 -0.34
CA LYS A 26 -14.55 -12.93 1.04
C LYS A 26 -15.03 -11.86 2.02
N TYR A 27 -15.48 -10.69 1.54
CA TYR A 27 -15.73 -9.52 2.36
C TYR A 27 -17.22 -9.17 2.43
N LYS A 28 -17.65 -8.60 3.55
CA LYS A 28 -19.02 -8.06 3.66
C LYS A 28 -19.12 -6.79 2.84
N GLY A 29 -20.29 -6.52 2.25
CA GLY A 29 -20.52 -5.26 1.52
C GLY A 29 -20.22 -4.02 2.37
N SER A 30 -20.52 -4.03 3.67
CA SER A 30 -20.17 -2.95 4.60
C SER A 30 -18.67 -2.73 4.77
N GLU A 31 -17.84 -3.74 4.53
CA GLU A 31 -16.37 -3.63 4.59
C GLU A 31 -15.79 -2.99 3.33
N ILE A 32 -16.56 -2.99 2.23
CA ILE A 32 -16.15 -2.43 0.94
C ILE A 32 -16.72 -1.02 0.74
N TYR A 33 -18.03 -0.88 0.95
CA TYR A 33 -18.81 0.30 0.56
C TYR A 33 -19.06 1.30 1.70
N SER A 34 -18.70 0.93 2.94
CA SER A 34 -18.82 1.83 4.10
C SER A 34 -17.45 2.14 4.71
N PRO A 35 -17.30 3.29 5.38
CA PRO A 35 -16.14 3.59 6.22
C PRO A 35 -15.90 2.47 7.27
N ASN A 36 -14.89 1.63 7.04
CA ASN A 36 -14.60 0.47 7.89
C ASN A 36 -13.41 0.74 8.82
N ARG A 37 -13.70 1.20 10.05
CA ARG A 37 -12.66 1.42 11.06
C ARG A 37 -12.18 0.10 11.64
N ARG A 38 -10.87 -0.10 11.61
CA ARG A 38 -10.19 -1.23 12.24
C ARG A 38 -8.97 -0.71 12.98
N SER A 39 -9.17 -0.30 14.23
CA SER A 39 -8.11 0.15 15.15
C SER A 39 -7.20 -1.02 15.56
N ILE A 40 -6.42 -1.51 14.61
CA ILE A 40 -5.51 -2.64 14.75
C ILE A 40 -4.09 -2.24 14.35
N GLU A 41 -3.14 -2.66 15.18
CA GLU A 41 -1.71 -2.67 14.90
C GLU A 41 -1.20 -4.07 15.25
N THR A 42 -0.78 -4.84 14.25
CA THR A 42 -0.33 -6.22 14.46
C THR A 42 1.18 -6.30 14.68
N ILE A 43 1.65 -7.46 15.16
CA ILE A 43 3.08 -7.79 15.09
C ILE A 43 3.53 -7.99 13.63
N TYR A 44 4.83 -7.90 13.40
CA TYR A 44 5.43 -8.19 12.10
C TYR A 44 5.47 -9.71 11.84
N VAL A 45 4.81 -10.13 10.77
CA VAL A 45 4.69 -11.53 10.32
C VAL A 45 5.15 -11.69 8.87
N SER A 46 5.19 -12.91 8.36
CA SER A 46 5.35 -13.12 6.91
C SER A 46 4.12 -12.62 6.15
N THR A 47 4.29 -12.33 4.86
CA THR A 47 3.14 -11.92 4.02
C THR A 47 2.10 -13.02 3.86
N ASP A 48 2.50 -14.30 3.94
CA ASP A 48 1.56 -15.40 3.77
C ASP A 48 0.68 -15.57 5.01
N GLU A 49 1.24 -15.38 6.20
CA GLU A 49 0.49 -15.38 7.46
C GLU A 49 -0.54 -14.25 7.55
N ILE A 50 -0.25 -13.06 7.00
CA ILE A 50 -1.13 -11.90 7.16
C ILE A 50 -2.35 -11.93 6.23
N LYS A 51 -2.28 -12.65 5.10
CA LYS A 51 -3.27 -12.65 4.01
C LYS A 51 -4.70 -12.87 4.50
N GLU A 52 -4.88 -13.80 5.43
CA GLU A 52 -6.21 -14.14 5.96
C GLU A 52 -6.83 -13.04 6.82
N SER A 53 -6.01 -12.14 7.38
CA SER A 53 -6.45 -11.04 8.23
C SER A 53 -6.68 -9.72 7.48
N LEU A 54 -6.24 -9.64 6.21
CA LEU A 54 -6.32 -8.45 5.39
C LEU A 54 -7.75 -8.13 4.97
N LYS A 55 -8.13 -6.85 5.10
CA LYS A 55 -9.35 -6.31 4.50
C LYS A 55 -9.03 -5.10 3.65
N PRO A 56 -9.75 -4.90 2.52
CA PRO A 56 -9.56 -3.75 1.65
C PRO A 56 -9.58 -2.43 2.45
N GLY A 57 -8.59 -1.56 2.20
CA GLY A 57 -8.37 -0.33 2.94
C GLY A 57 -7.46 -0.45 4.18
N ASP A 58 -6.94 -1.63 4.49
CA ASP A 58 -5.89 -1.77 5.51
C ASP A 58 -4.58 -1.11 5.05
N ILE A 59 -3.96 -0.36 5.95
CA ILE A 59 -2.59 0.14 5.77
C ILE A 59 -1.62 -0.97 6.21
N LEU A 60 -0.66 -1.27 5.33
CA LEU A 60 0.40 -2.23 5.57
C LEU A 60 1.73 -1.53 5.75
N GLU A 61 2.45 -1.94 6.79
CA GLU A 61 3.80 -1.48 7.06
C GLU A 61 4.77 -2.65 6.86
N PHE A 62 5.68 -2.49 5.90
CA PHE A 62 6.72 -3.45 5.57
C PHE A 62 8.03 -3.05 6.23
N LYS A 63 8.68 -4.02 6.87
CA LYS A 63 9.95 -3.83 7.54
C LYS A 63 11.10 -3.88 6.54
N TYR A 64 11.83 -2.76 6.37
CA TYR A 64 13.14 -2.76 5.71
C TYR A 64 14.23 -2.39 6.73
N THR A 65 15.49 -2.53 6.31
CA THR A 65 16.66 -2.37 7.18
C THR A 65 16.80 -0.94 7.73
N LEU A 66 16.45 0.08 6.94
CA LEU A 66 16.73 1.49 7.26
C LEU A 66 15.46 2.34 7.46
N PHE A 67 14.37 2.00 6.79
CA PHE A 67 13.10 2.71 6.86
C PHE A 67 11.96 1.73 6.63
N ASN A 68 10.80 1.95 7.22
CA ASN A 68 9.64 1.12 6.90
C ASN A 68 8.95 1.67 5.65
N HIS A 69 8.39 0.76 4.86
CA HIS A 69 7.65 1.10 3.65
C HIS A 69 6.16 0.91 3.88
N PHE A 70 5.33 1.81 3.35
CA PHE A 70 3.90 1.79 3.58
C PHE A 70 3.13 1.54 2.28
N ALA A 71 2.07 0.75 2.37
CA ALA A 71 1.14 0.45 1.29
C ALA A 71 -0.31 0.39 1.80
N ILE A 72 -1.29 0.42 0.91
CA ILE A 72 -2.67 0.06 1.22
C ILE A 72 -3.06 -1.18 0.45
N PHE A 73 -3.72 -2.12 1.13
CA PHE A 73 -4.33 -3.28 0.49
C PHE A 73 -5.63 -2.89 -0.20
N LEU A 74 -5.70 -3.10 -1.52
CA LEU A 74 -6.87 -2.75 -2.34
C LEU A 74 -7.86 -3.90 -2.45
N GLY A 75 -7.40 -5.15 -2.39
CA GLY A 75 -8.25 -6.34 -2.55
C GLY A 75 -7.55 -7.45 -3.31
N ILE A 76 -8.32 -8.47 -3.69
CA ILE A 76 -7.82 -9.64 -4.42
C ILE A 76 -8.20 -9.50 -5.90
N TYR A 77 -7.27 -9.78 -6.81
CA TYR A 77 -7.52 -9.83 -8.25
C TYR A 77 -6.70 -10.96 -8.86
N ASN A 78 -7.33 -11.86 -9.62
CA ASN A 78 -6.69 -13.05 -10.20
C ASN A 78 -5.83 -13.83 -9.18
N ASN A 79 -6.39 -14.08 -7.99
CA ASN A 79 -5.72 -14.73 -6.85
C ASN A 79 -4.49 -14.00 -6.29
N ALA A 80 -4.20 -12.78 -6.76
CA ALA A 80 -3.14 -11.93 -6.24
C ALA A 80 -3.69 -10.88 -5.27
N TYR A 81 -2.96 -10.65 -4.17
CA TYR A 81 -3.27 -9.61 -3.20
C TYR A 81 -2.71 -8.29 -3.71
N ILE A 82 -3.56 -7.35 -4.07
CA ILE A 82 -3.18 -6.11 -4.74
C ILE A 82 -2.97 -4.99 -3.72
N LEU A 83 -1.83 -4.30 -3.86
CA LEU A 83 -1.44 -3.17 -3.03
C LEU A 83 -1.28 -1.92 -3.89
N VAL A 84 -1.52 -0.74 -3.30
CA VAL A 84 -1.03 0.54 -3.82
C VAL A 84 0.01 1.12 -2.89
N HIS A 85 1.09 1.66 -3.44
CA HIS A 85 2.14 2.30 -2.66
C HIS A 85 2.97 3.30 -3.49
N PHE A 86 3.78 4.09 -2.82
CA PHE A 86 4.71 5.04 -3.44
C PHE A 86 6.13 4.47 -3.35
N ARG A 87 6.72 3.97 -4.45
CA ARG A 87 8.05 3.30 -4.43
C ARG A 87 9.05 3.95 -5.39
N VAL A 88 10.33 3.63 -5.19
CA VAL A 88 11.44 4.04 -6.07
C VAL A 88 11.39 3.33 -7.41
N VAL A 89 11.65 4.09 -8.48
CA VAL A 89 11.81 3.65 -9.87
C VAL A 89 13.22 3.97 -10.32
N GLY A 90 13.89 2.96 -10.87
CA GLY A 90 15.20 3.09 -11.53
C GLY A 90 16.41 3.03 -10.58
N PRO A 91 17.58 2.62 -11.09
CA PRO A 91 18.83 2.75 -10.37
C PRO A 91 19.27 4.22 -10.29
N SER A 92 20.16 4.51 -9.35
CA SER A 92 20.90 5.78 -9.28
C SER A 92 21.52 6.13 -10.66
N PRO A 93 21.57 7.40 -11.09
CA PRO A 93 21.25 8.63 -10.35
C PRO A 93 19.78 9.07 -10.48
N CYS A 94 19.01 8.43 -11.35
CA CYS A 94 17.63 8.82 -11.67
C CYS A 94 16.63 8.13 -10.74
N ILE A 95 16.82 8.25 -9.43
CA ILE A 95 15.88 7.75 -8.42
C ILE A 95 14.61 8.59 -8.52
N LYS A 96 13.63 8.11 -9.29
CA LYS A 96 12.28 8.64 -9.29
C LYS A 96 11.47 7.88 -8.25
N HIS A 97 10.45 8.50 -7.69
CA HIS A 97 9.45 7.78 -6.93
C HIS A 97 8.13 7.94 -7.67
N ASP A 98 7.39 6.85 -7.78
CA ASP A 98 6.13 6.83 -8.50
C ASP A 98 5.13 5.91 -7.78
N VAL A 99 3.85 6.12 -8.03
CA VAL A 99 2.78 5.32 -7.45
C VAL A 99 2.62 4.03 -8.25
N PHE A 100 2.60 2.91 -7.54
CA PHE A 100 2.40 1.60 -8.16
C PHE A 100 1.23 0.87 -7.53
N ILE A 101 0.50 0.18 -8.40
CA ILE A 101 -0.43 -0.87 -8.01
C ILE A 101 0.18 -2.20 -8.42
N GLU A 102 0.51 -3.05 -7.45
CA GLU A 102 1.21 -4.31 -7.68
C GLU A 102 0.74 -5.42 -6.75
N SER A 103 1.06 -6.67 -7.11
CA SER A 103 0.82 -7.81 -6.25
C SER A 103 1.79 -7.81 -5.06
N MET A 104 1.28 -8.10 -3.86
CA MET A 104 2.07 -8.27 -2.65
C MET A 104 3.11 -9.39 -2.83
N LYS A 105 4.40 -9.03 -2.72
CA LYS A 105 5.54 -9.96 -2.86
C LYS A 105 5.92 -10.56 -1.49
N SER A 106 6.32 -11.85 -1.46
CA SER A 106 6.43 -12.62 -0.21
C SER A 106 7.70 -12.39 0.65
N HIS A 107 8.64 -11.56 0.19
CA HIS A 107 10.00 -11.55 0.73
C HIS A 107 10.24 -10.62 1.93
N LYS A 108 9.22 -9.92 2.45
CA LYS A 108 9.36 -8.94 3.55
C LYS A 108 8.42 -9.25 4.71
N LYS A 109 8.87 -8.93 5.93
CA LYS A 109 7.97 -8.93 7.09
C LYS A 109 7.01 -7.75 7.00
N VAL A 110 5.75 -7.98 7.33
CA VAL A 110 4.66 -7.01 7.20
C VAL A 110 3.77 -7.02 8.45
N ARG A 111 3.12 -5.90 8.74
CA ARG A 111 2.04 -5.79 9.73
C ARG A 111 0.91 -4.93 9.19
N ILE A 112 -0.31 -5.14 9.70
CA ILE A 112 -1.39 -4.17 9.52
C ILE A 112 -1.16 -3.06 10.54
N ASN A 113 -1.16 -1.82 10.08
CA ASN A 113 -0.99 -0.64 10.92
C ASN A 113 -1.95 0.47 10.49
N ASN A 114 -3.21 0.37 10.95
CA ASN A 114 -4.23 1.38 10.71
C ASN A 114 -4.06 2.55 11.69
N MET A 115 -2.99 3.32 11.46
CA MET A 115 -2.36 4.25 12.40
C MET A 115 -3.33 5.22 13.10
N TYR A 116 -4.42 5.62 12.45
CA TYR A 116 -5.33 6.65 12.94
C TYR A 116 -6.78 6.19 13.06
N ASP A 117 -7.07 4.91 12.89
CA ASP A 117 -8.46 4.41 13.00
C ASP A 117 -9.01 4.58 14.43
N HIS A 118 -8.13 4.64 15.43
CA HIS A 118 -8.45 4.92 16.84
C HIS A 118 -8.99 6.34 17.07
N ASP A 119 -8.68 7.29 16.18
CA ASP A 119 -9.13 8.67 16.28
C ASP A 119 -10.51 8.82 15.64
N LEU A 120 -11.54 8.85 16.49
CA LEU A 120 -12.94 8.98 16.06
C LEU A 120 -13.24 10.32 15.36
N LYS A 121 -12.39 11.34 15.54
CA LYS A 121 -12.59 12.65 14.91
C LYS A 121 -12.19 12.67 13.43
N ARG A 122 -11.25 11.81 13.03
CA ARG A 122 -10.78 11.72 11.63
C ARG A 122 -11.77 11.00 10.78
N ARG A 123 -12.12 11.49 9.60
CA ARG A 123 -12.96 10.72 8.69
C ARG A 123 -12.08 9.69 7.97
N ILE A 124 -12.67 8.53 7.68
CA ILE A 124 -12.02 7.48 6.90
C ILE A 124 -12.83 7.24 5.64
N ARG A 125 -12.14 6.87 4.57
CA ARG A 125 -12.78 6.46 3.31
C ARG A 125 -13.17 4.99 3.36
N SER A 126 -14.20 4.65 2.61
CA SER A 126 -14.53 3.26 2.27
C SER A 126 -13.45 2.65 1.37
N ALA A 127 -13.41 1.32 1.28
CA ALA A 127 -12.44 0.66 0.42
C ALA A 127 -12.68 0.97 -1.07
N ASP A 128 -13.95 1.12 -1.48
CA ASP A 128 -14.31 1.53 -2.84
C ASP A 128 -13.75 2.93 -3.20
N GLU A 129 -13.91 3.91 -2.31
CA GLU A 129 -13.33 5.25 -2.50
C GLU A 129 -11.81 5.20 -2.56
N ILE A 130 -11.17 4.39 -1.71
CA ILE A 130 -9.71 4.20 -1.72
C ILE A 130 -9.24 3.61 -3.06
N ARG A 131 -9.96 2.63 -3.62
CA ARG A 131 -9.64 2.03 -4.93
C ARG A 131 -9.72 3.06 -6.05
N LYS A 132 -10.77 3.88 -6.08
CA LYS A 132 -10.93 4.97 -7.06
C LYS A 132 -9.78 5.97 -6.96
N LEU A 133 -9.49 6.45 -5.75
CA LEU A 133 -8.37 7.37 -5.51
C LEU A 133 -7.02 6.75 -5.86
N ALA A 134 -6.80 5.47 -5.59
CA ALA A 134 -5.56 4.78 -5.96
C ALA A 134 -5.32 4.82 -7.48
N LEU A 135 -6.38 4.63 -8.28
CA LEU A 135 -6.31 4.75 -9.75
C LEU A 135 -6.05 6.20 -10.19
N GLU A 136 -6.68 7.18 -9.56
CA GLU A 136 -6.41 8.60 -9.83
C GLU A 136 -4.95 8.96 -9.51
N LYS A 137 -4.41 8.46 -8.40
CA LYS A 137 -3.02 8.69 -7.98
C LYS A 137 -1.97 8.03 -8.85
N LEU A 138 -2.34 7.05 -9.68
CA LEU A 138 -1.44 6.57 -10.75
C LEU A 138 -1.19 7.63 -11.83
N VAL A 139 -2.08 8.63 -11.97
CA VAL A 139 -1.98 9.68 -12.99
C VAL A 139 -1.54 11.00 -12.37
N ASP A 140 -2.16 11.38 -11.26
CA ASP A 140 -1.91 12.67 -10.58
C ASP A 140 -1.60 12.48 -9.10
N HIS A 141 -0.34 12.59 -8.74
CA HIS A 141 0.14 12.50 -7.36
C HIS A 141 1.19 13.59 -7.07
N LYS A 142 1.27 13.97 -5.79
CA LYS A 142 2.28 14.90 -5.31
C LYS A 142 3.67 14.29 -5.48
N ALA A 143 4.65 15.10 -5.88
CA ALA A 143 6.04 14.68 -5.97
C ALA A 143 6.52 14.12 -4.62
N TYR A 144 7.20 12.99 -4.67
CA TYR A 144 7.76 12.35 -3.48
C TYR A 144 8.88 13.19 -2.86
N ASN A 145 8.87 13.27 -1.54
CA ASN A 145 9.97 13.82 -0.76
C ASN A 145 10.11 13.04 0.55
N ILE A 146 11.30 12.50 0.80
CA ILE A 146 11.53 11.64 1.98
C ILE A 146 11.25 12.35 3.32
N ILE A 147 11.45 13.67 3.38
CA ILE A 147 11.26 14.50 4.58
C ILE A 147 9.82 15.00 4.66
N THR A 148 9.26 15.50 3.55
CA THR A 148 8.00 16.27 3.59
C THR A 148 6.77 15.51 3.08
N TYR A 149 6.93 14.53 2.18
CA TYR A 149 5.82 13.74 1.62
C TYR A 149 6.30 12.39 1.12
N ASN A 150 6.30 11.39 2.01
CA ASN A 150 6.82 10.05 1.71
C ASN A 150 5.69 9.00 1.59
N CYS A 151 6.04 7.72 1.52
CA CYS A 151 5.06 6.62 1.38
C CYS A 151 4.04 6.56 2.54
N LYS A 152 4.43 6.96 3.76
CA LYS A 152 3.51 7.05 4.91
C LYS A 152 2.49 8.15 4.72
N ASP A 153 2.90 9.32 4.24
CA ASP A 153 1.99 10.42 3.95
C ASP A 153 1.04 10.09 2.81
N PHE A 154 1.53 9.38 1.79
CA PHE A 154 0.71 8.90 0.68
C PHE A 154 -0.43 7.98 1.14
N VAL A 155 -0.14 6.94 1.93
CA VAL A 155 -1.20 6.05 2.43
C VAL A 155 -2.14 6.77 3.41
N LYS A 156 -1.63 7.75 4.14
CA LYS A 156 -2.45 8.59 5.02
C LYS A 156 -3.46 9.41 4.22
N ASP A 157 -3.00 10.10 3.17
CA ASP A 157 -3.84 10.94 2.31
C ASP A 157 -4.89 10.10 1.56
N LEU A 158 -4.59 8.83 1.24
CA LEU A 158 -5.55 7.91 0.63
C LEU A 158 -6.64 7.46 1.60
N LYS A 159 -6.31 7.08 2.83
CA LYS A 159 -7.29 6.52 3.78
C LYS A 159 -8.07 7.58 4.58
N TYR A 160 -7.41 8.65 4.99
CA TYR A 160 -7.95 9.63 5.93
C TYR A 160 -8.21 10.99 5.26
N TYR A 161 -9.22 11.71 5.74
CA TYR A 161 -9.54 13.07 5.30
C TYR A 161 -10.26 13.88 6.39
#